data_AF-A0A2A4TXK4-F1
#
_entry.id   AF-A0A2A4TXK4-F1
#
_cell.length_a   1.000
_cell.length_b   1.000
_cell.length_c   1.000
_cell.angle_alpha   90.00
_cell.angle_beta   90.00
_cell.angle_gamma   90.00
#
_symmetry.space_group_name_H-M   'P 1'
#
loop_
_entity.id
_entity.type
_entity.pdbx_description
1 polymer ?
#
loop_
_entity_poly.entity_id
_entity_poly.type
_entity_poly.pdbx_seq_one_letter_code
_entity_poly.pdbx_strand_id
1 'polypeptide(L)'
;MMPSGAMVLITVLATTAVAGTKPVGQGRSTRTLTNPADPEFEPVLQEIGAQMPELEAAAAAAVKIPARAIELGPRARMYKCWRLRLTGDHGKKAARVFERLHSVQAALRDQKSKLTKDLLLYSAAVNPTADQRERIQARHRSLSSLLESYNQLIALGLKSKLLKISESGFFSDRQMIIPLLKENDYTMVYDDGAPDCSR
;
A
#
# COMPACT_ATOMS: atom_id res chain seq x y z
N MET A 1 51.87 -52.00 33.85
CA MET A 1 52.48 -52.13 32.52
C MET A 1 51.42 -51.72 31.50
N MET A 2 51.62 -50.58 30.83
CA MET A 2 50.79 -50.16 29.68
C MET A 2 51.15 -51.03 28.45
N PRO A 3 50.30 -51.06 27.42
CA PRO A 3 50.46 -50.04 26.38
C PRO A 3 49.14 -49.39 25.94
N SER A 4 49.16 -48.07 25.91
CA SER A 4 48.21 -47.22 25.18
C SER A 4 48.53 -47.30 23.69
N GLY A 5 47.57 -47.75 22.88
CA GLY A 5 47.64 -47.71 21.43
C GLY A 5 46.91 -46.48 20.89
N ALA A 6 47.65 -45.53 20.33
CA ALA A 6 47.13 -44.42 19.55
C ALA A 6 46.66 -44.93 18.17
N MET A 7 45.49 -44.50 17.71
CA MET A 7 45.16 -44.54 16.29
C MET A 7 44.47 -43.23 15.91
N VAL A 8 45.27 -42.36 15.30
CA VAL A 8 44.84 -41.19 14.54
C VAL A 8 44.35 -41.69 13.19
N LEU A 9 43.10 -41.37 12.84
CA LEU A 9 42.66 -41.42 11.45
C LEU A 9 42.06 -40.06 11.08
N ILE A 10 42.92 -39.23 10.50
CA ILE A 10 42.53 -38.07 9.72
C ILE A 10 42.33 -38.57 8.28
N THR A 11 41.12 -38.48 7.75
CA THR A 11 40.87 -38.57 6.32
C THR A 11 40.27 -37.25 5.84
N VAL A 12 41.00 -36.63 4.92
CA VAL A 12 40.75 -35.32 4.33
C VAL A 12 40.23 -35.51 2.90
N LEU A 13 39.34 -34.58 2.50
CA LEU A 13 38.95 -34.17 1.15
C LEU A 13 38.09 -35.10 0.27
N ALA A 14 36.91 -34.60 -0.12
CA ALA A 14 36.58 -34.34 -1.53
C ALA A 14 35.45 -33.30 -1.65
N THR A 15 35.64 -32.37 -2.59
CA THR A 15 34.94 -31.11 -2.82
C THR A 15 33.76 -31.20 -3.78
N THR A 16 32.85 -30.22 -3.63
CA THR A 16 31.99 -29.57 -4.64
C THR A 16 30.91 -30.35 -5.37
N ALA A 17 29.66 -30.03 -5.04
CA ALA A 17 28.64 -29.73 -6.06
C ALA A 17 27.75 -28.58 -5.56
N VAL A 18 27.92 -27.42 -6.19
CA VAL A 18 27.07 -26.24 -6.05
C VAL A 18 25.73 -26.55 -6.71
N ALA A 19 24.67 -26.65 -5.90
CA ALA A 19 23.30 -26.45 -6.35
C ALA A 19 22.80 -25.18 -5.68
N GLY A 20 22.64 -24.14 -6.49
CA GLY A 20 22.35 -22.78 -6.03
C GLY A 20 21.10 -22.69 -5.18
N THR A 21 21.27 -22.45 -3.89
CA THR A 21 20.22 -21.89 -3.06
C THR A 21 20.30 -20.38 -3.19
N LYS A 22 19.34 -19.82 -3.93
CA LYS A 22 19.02 -18.39 -3.90
C LYS A 22 18.96 -17.95 -2.42
N PRO A 23 19.53 -16.79 -2.04
CA PRO A 23 19.14 -16.17 -0.79
C PRO A 23 17.70 -15.68 -0.99
N VAL A 24 16.74 -16.54 -0.68
CA VAL A 24 15.37 -16.10 -0.47
C VAL A 24 15.46 -15.20 0.75
N GLY A 25 15.35 -13.88 0.53
CA GLY A 25 15.09 -12.90 1.56
C GLY A 25 13.78 -13.27 2.24
N GLN A 26 13.89 -14.14 3.24
CA GLN A 26 12.79 -14.75 3.94
C GLN A 26 12.24 -13.73 4.93
N GLY A 27 11.04 -13.25 4.62
CA GLY A 27 10.00 -12.96 5.59
C GLY A 27 10.37 -11.95 6.67
N ARG A 28 10.34 -10.66 6.33
CA ARG A 28 10.20 -9.61 7.33
C ARG A 28 8.81 -9.74 7.97
N SER A 29 8.78 -10.33 9.16
CA SER A 29 7.78 -10.11 10.22
C SER A 29 6.40 -10.78 10.09
N THR A 30 6.35 -12.10 10.21
CA THR A 30 5.28 -12.79 10.96
C THR A 30 5.83 -13.19 12.32
N ARG A 31 6.29 -12.20 13.11
CA ARG A 31 6.55 -12.42 14.53
C ARG A 31 5.17 -12.47 15.17
N THR A 32 4.72 -13.68 15.51
CA THR A 32 3.48 -13.93 16.24
C THR A 32 3.36 -12.91 17.36
N LEU A 33 2.34 -12.05 17.31
CA LEU A 33 2.06 -11.00 18.30
C LEU A 33 1.57 -11.59 19.64
N THR A 34 1.86 -12.87 19.91
CA THR A 34 1.47 -13.57 21.12
C THR A 34 2.29 -13.03 22.28
N ASN A 35 1.69 -12.15 23.09
CA ASN A 35 2.18 -11.92 24.44
C ASN A 35 1.53 -13.01 25.32
N PRO A 36 2.29 -13.99 25.87
CA PRO A 36 1.72 -15.08 26.66
C PRO A 36 1.02 -14.61 27.95
N ALA A 37 1.10 -13.31 28.27
CA ALA A 37 0.50 -12.70 29.44
C ALA A 37 -0.99 -12.30 29.29
N ASP A 38 -1.61 -12.42 28.11
CA ASP A 38 -3.00 -11.96 27.92
C ASP A 38 -3.83 -12.83 26.94
N PRO A 39 -4.38 -13.97 27.42
CA PRO A 39 -5.19 -14.87 26.60
C PRO A 39 -6.54 -14.27 26.17
N GLU A 40 -7.06 -13.26 26.88
CA GLU A 40 -8.35 -12.63 26.56
C GLU A 40 -8.24 -11.69 25.36
N PHE A 41 -7.05 -11.09 25.15
CA PHE A 41 -6.81 -10.17 24.04
C PHE A 41 -6.29 -10.85 22.76
N GLU A 42 -5.79 -12.08 22.89
CA GLU A 42 -5.30 -12.91 21.78
C GLU A 42 -6.25 -13.00 20.56
N PRO A 43 -7.59 -13.21 20.69
CA PRO A 43 -8.46 -13.26 19.51
C PRO A 43 -8.45 -11.96 18.69
N VAL A 44 -8.31 -10.81 19.34
CA VAL A 44 -8.23 -9.50 18.67
C VAL A 44 -6.90 -9.39 17.91
N LEU A 45 -5.80 -9.85 18.50
CA LEU A 45 -4.49 -9.85 17.84
C LEU A 45 -4.45 -10.77 16.61
N GLN A 46 -5.13 -11.91 16.68
CA GLN A 46 -5.29 -12.82 15.54
C GLN A 46 -6.11 -12.19 14.43
N GLU A 47 -7.23 -11.53 14.76
CA GLU A 47 -8.05 -10.82 13.77
C GLU A 47 -7.26 -9.70 13.09
N ILE A 48 -6.51 -8.91 13.86
CA ILE A 48 -5.62 -7.87 13.33
C ILE A 48 -4.58 -8.49 12.39
N GLY A 49 -3.97 -9.60 12.79
CA GLY A 49 -2.99 -10.32 11.96
C GLY A 49 -3.59 -10.83 10.64
N ALA A 50 -4.82 -11.35 10.69
CA ALA A 50 -5.53 -11.85 9.51
C ALA A 50 -5.92 -10.75 8.53
N GLN A 51 -6.30 -9.56 9.01
CA GLN A 51 -6.68 -8.41 8.16
C GLN A 51 -5.48 -7.60 7.64
N MET A 52 -4.30 -7.74 8.25
CA MET A 52 -3.13 -6.93 7.91
C MET A 52 -2.74 -6.99 6.42
N PRO A 53 -2.74 -8.15 5.73
CA PRO A 53 -2.39 -8.22 4.31
C PRO A 53 -3.32 -7.37 3.41
N GLU A 54 -4.62 -7.37 3.69
CA GLU A 54 -5.59 -6.57 2.93
C GLU A 54 -5.38 -5.07 3.17
N LEU A 55 -5.16 -4.67 4.42
CA LEU A 55 -4.82 -3.30 4.79
C LEU A 55 -3.52 -2.84 4.13
N GLU A 56 -2.53 -3.72 4.03
CA GLU A 56 -1.26 -3.45 3.34
C GLU A 56 -1.44 -3.27 1.85
N ALA A 57 -2.21 -4.13 1.20
CA ALA A 57 -2.53 -4.01 -0.22
C ALA A 57 -3.27 -2.70 -0.51
N ALA A 58 -4.31 -2.37 0.26
CA ALA A 58 -5.06 -1.13 0.11
C ALA A 58 -4.18 0.11 0.34
N ALA A 59 -3.32 0.08 1.36
CA ALA A 59 -2.38 1.17 1.64
C ALA A 59 -1.27 1.30 0.57
N ALA A 60 -0.85 0.20 -0.05
CA ALA A 60 0.22 0.16 -1.04
C ALA A 60 -0.25 0.38 -2.49
N ALA A 61 -1.55 0.29 -2.76
CA ALA A 61 -2.11 0.46 -4.09
C ALA A 61 -1.71 1.81 -4.72
N ALA A 62 -1.40 1.80 -6.01
CA ALA A 62 -1.06 3.00 -6.76
C ALA A 62 -2.33 3.67 -7.30
N VAL A 63 -2.78 4.75 -6.66
CA VAL A 63 -3.96 5.52 -7.08
C VAL A 63 -3.54 6.70 -7.95
N LYS A 64 -3.87 6.66 -9.26
CA LYS A 64 -3.53 7.72 -10.21
C LYS A 64 -4.63 8.77 -10.29
N ILE A 65 -4.46 9.93 -9.65
CA ILE A 65 -5.45 11.01 -9.74
C ILE A 65 -5.40 11.67 -11.15
N PRO A 66 -6.54 11.85 -11.84
CA PRO A 66 -6.60 12.65 -13.07
C PRO A 66 -6.04 14.06 -12.88
N ALA A 67 -5.20 14.52 -13.80
CA ALA A 67 -4.77 15.90 -13.80
C ALA A 67 -5.95 16.82 -14.15
N ARG A 68 -6.17 17.88 -13.36
CA ARG A 68 -7.22 18.86 -13.66
C ARG A 68 -6.91 19.71 -14.91
N ALA A 69 -5.62 19.90 -15.19
CA ALA A 69 -5.12 20.53 -16.40
C ALA A 69 -3.86 19.79 -16.87
N ILE A 70 -3.71 19.64 -18.19
CA ILE A 70 -2.54 19.04 -18.84
C ILE A 70 -1.95 20.07 -19.80
N GLU A 71 -0.66 20.33 -19.66
CA GLU A 71 0.08 21.18 -20.58
C GLU A 71 0.35 20.43 -21.89
N LEU A 72 0.07 21.08 -23.01
CA LEU A 72 0.43 20.57 -24.33
C LEU A 72 1.94 20.81 -24.48
N GLY A 73 2.72 19.72 -24.46
CA GLY A 73 4.17 19.75 -24.24
C GLY A 73 4.98 20.73 -25.12
N PRO A 74 6.26 20.98 -24.76
CA PRO A 74 7.05 22.13 -25.24
C PRO A 74 7.34 22.16 -26.76
N ARG A 75 7.11 21.05 -27.47
CA ARG A 75 7.27 20.99 -28.94
C ARG A 75 6.12 21.62 -29.70
N ALA A 76 4.99 21.89 -29.04
CA ALA A 76 3.81 22.48 -29.62
C ALA A 76 3.86 24.02 -29.52
N ARG A 77 4.80 24.68 -30.22
CA ARG A 77 4.97 26.16 -30.15
C ARG A 77 3.67 26.94 -30.40
N MET A 78 2.79 26.45 -31.28
CA MET A 78 1.46 27.04 -31.54
C MET A 78 0.48 26.92 -30.36
N TYR A 79 0.73 25.99 -29.44
CA TYR A 79 -0.15 25.64 -28.33
C TYR A 79 0.45 25.98 -26.96
N LYS A 80 1.50 26.81 -26.91
CA LYS A 80 2.17 27.23 -25.67
C LYS A 80 1.19 27.79 -24.62
N CYS A 81 0.13 28.44 -25.09
CA CYS A 81 -0.91 29.05 -24.26
C CYS A 81 -2.20 28.23 -24.20
N TRP A 82 -2.19 26.98 -24.66
CA TRP A 82 -3.35 26.11 -24.65
C TRP A 82 -3.12 24.92 -23.73
N ARG A 83 -4.13 24.60 -22.91
CA ARG A 83 -4.10 23.48 -21.96
C ARG A 83 -5.35 22.64 -22.13
N LEU A 84 -5.24 21.35 -21.84
CA LEU A 84 -6.41 20.47 -21.73
C LEU A 84 -6.92 20.54 -20.29
N ARG A 85 -8.11 21.11 -20.07
CA ARG A 85 -8.75 21.12 -18.74
C ARG A 85 -9.81 20.04 -18.64
N LEU A 86 -9.88 19.40 -17.47
CA LEU A 86 -10.89 18.40 -17.15
C LEU A 86 -12.24 19.07 -16.89
N THR A 87 -13.03 19.24 -17.94
CA THR A 87 -14.29 20.00 -17.90
C THR A 87 -15.52 19.11 -17.98
N GLY A 88 -15.41 17.92 -18.57
CA GLY A 88 -16.53 17.00 -18.71
C GLY A 88 -17.04 16.51 -17.36
N ASP A 89 -18.36 16.36 -17.22
CA ASP A 89 -18.98 15.94 -15.95
C ASP A 89 -18.53 14.56 -15.50
N HIS A 90 -18.30 13.66 -16.45
CA HIS A 90 -17.77 12.33 -16.19
C HIS A 90 -16.34 12.41 -15.64
N GLY A 91 -15.45 13.16 -16.30
CA GLY A 91 -14.09 13.43 -15.84
C GLY A 91 -14.05 14.06 -14.45
N LYS A 92 -14.89 15.06 -14.18
CA LYS A 92 -15.02 15.69 -12.85
C LYS A 92 -15.50 14.70 -11.79
N LYS A 93 -16.43 13.80 -12.12
CA LYS A 93 -16.86 12.71 -11.23
C LYS A 93 -15.71 11.76 -10.95
N ALA A 94 -14.98 11.33 -11.97
CA ALA A 94 -13.80 10.49 -11.81
C ALA A 94 -12.76 11.17 -10.90
N ALA A 95 -12.38 12.42 -11.17
CA ALA A 95 -11.43 13.16 -10.34
C ALA A 95 -11.84 13.20 -8.86
N ARG A 96 -13.11 13.50 -8.56
CA ARG A 96 -13.63 13.49 -7.18
C ARG A 96 -13.55 12.12 -6.51
N VAL A 97 -13.85 11.04 -7.24
CA VAL A 97 -13.73 9.67 -6.71
C VAL A 97 -12.26 9.35 -6.40
N PHE A 98 -11.34 9.72 -7.29
CA PHE A 98 -9.91 9.50 -7.09
C PHE A 98 -9.32 10.33 -5.94
N GLU A 99 -9.75 11.58 -5.79
CA GLU A 99 -9.38 12.42 -4.65
C GLU A 99 -9.86 11.81 -3.32
N ARG A 100 -11.09 11.29 -3.28
CA ARG A 100 -11.63 10.57 -2.11
C ARG A 100 -10.87 9.29 -1.83
N LEU A 101 -10.61 8.47 -2.85
CA LEU A 101 -9.81 7.24 -2.72
C LEU A 101 -8.42 7.54 -2.15
N HIS A 102 -7.75 8.58 -2.66
CA HIS A 102 -6.45 8.99 -2.17
C HIS A 102 -6.50 9.49 -0.72
N SER A 103 -7.54 10.24 -0.33
CA SER A 103 -7.75 10.70 1.04
C SER A 103 -7.97 9.53 2.01
N VAL A 104 -8.85 8.58 1.67
CA VAL A 104 -9.09 7.38 2.47
C VAL A 104 -7.82 6.53 2.57
N GLN A 105 -7.07 6.37 1.48
CA GLN A 105 -5.80 5.66 1.46
C GLN A 105 -4.74 6.32 2.36
N ALA A 106 -4.68 7.65 2.38
CA ALA A 106 -3.79 8.38 3.29
C ALA A 106 -4.18 8.14 4.76
N ALA A 107 -5.47 8.16 5.09
CA ALA A 107 -5.97 7.85 6.43
C ALA A 107 -5.67 6.40 6.83
N LEU A 108 -5.82 5.43 5.91
CA LEU A 108 -5.44 4.04 6.12
C LEU A 108 -3.96 3.90 6.47
N ARG A 109 -3.07 4.55 5.72
CA ARG A 109 -1.61 4.53 5.99
C ARG A 109 -1.28 5.08 7.37
N ASP A 110 -1.87 6.22 7.73
CA ASP A 110 -1.67 6.87 9.02
C ASP A 110 -2.16 6.01 10.19
N GLN A 111 -3.40 5.51 10.14
CA GLN A 111 -3.95 4.66 11.20
C GLN A 111 -3.21 3.33 11.30
N LYS A 112 -2.77 2.74 10.17
CA LYS A 112 -1.98 1.52 10.17
C LYS A 112 -0.65 1.74 10.88
N SER A 113 0.05 2.83 10.56
CA SER A 113 1.32 3.18 11.22
C SER A 113 1.14 3.35 12.73
N LYS A 114 0.06 4.00 13.17
CA LYS A 114 -0.28 4.15 14.58
C LYS A 114 -0.61 2.82 15.25
N LEU A 115 -1.40 1.95 14.61
CA LEU A 115 -1.69 0.61 15.10
C LEU A 115 -0.42 -0.23 15.23
N THR A 116 0.46 -0.22 14.21
CA THR A 116 1.75 -0.93 14.27
C THR A 116 2.59 -0.45 15.45
N LYS A 117 2.64 0.86 15.71
CA LYS A 117 3.33 1.40 16.88
C LYS A 117 2.72 0.90 18.19
N ASP A 118 1.39 0.93 18.31
CA ASP A 118 0.71 0.49 19.53
C ASP A 118 0.89 -1.02 19.77
N LEU A 119 0.87 -1.84 18.72
CA LEU A 119 1.16 -3.28 18.79
C LEU A 119 2.62 -3.56 19.21
N LEU A 120 3.58 -2.78 18.72
CA LEU A 120 4.98 -2.89 19.17
C LEU A 120 5.11 -2.55 20.66
N LEU A 121 4.48 -1.46 21.11
CA LEU A 121 4.48 -1.08 22.53
C LEU A 121 3.79 -2.13 23.40
N TYR A 122 2.69 -2.71 22.92
CA TYR A 122 1.98 -3.80 23.58
C TYR A 122 2.85 -5.06 23.71
N SER A 123 3.54 -5.44 22.63
CA SER A 123 4.42 -6.63 22.63
C SER A 123 5.66 -6.47 23.53
N ALA A 124 6.09 -5.23 23.77
CA ALA A 124 7.22 -4.91 24.64
C ALA A 124 6.82 -4.72 26.11
N ALA A 125 5.52 -4.61 26.42
CA ALA A 125 5.03 -4.39 27.77
C ALA A 125 5.01 -5.71 28.55
N VAL A 126 5.60 -5.70 29.75
CA VAL A 126 5.59 -6.85 30.68
C VAL A 126 4.15 -7.13 31.16
N ASN A 127 3.39 -6.07 31.44
CA ASN A 127 1.97 -6.12 31.80
C ASN A 127 1.21 -5.07 31.00
N PRO A 128 0.52 -5.45 29.90
CA PRO A 128 -0.28 -4.53 29.12
C PRO A 128 -1.43 -3.93 29.93
N THR A 129 -1.65 -2.62 29.78
CA THR A 129 -2.74 -1.90 30.47
C THR A 129 -4.06 -2.02 29.71
N ALA A 130 -5.19 -1.87 30.41
CA ALA A 130 -6.52 -1.83 29.78
C ALA A 130 -6.61 -0.73 28.70
N ASP A 131 -6.07 0.45 28.98
CA ASP A 131 -6.01 1.57 28.02
C ASP A 131 -5.25 1.22 26.74
N GLN A 132 -4.16 0.45 26.82
CA GLN A 132 -3.43 0.00 25.62
C GLN A 132 -4.28 -0.91 24.75
N ARG A 133 -5.02 -1.86 25.37
CA ARG A 133 -5.91 -2.78 24.68
C ARG A 133 -7.06 -2.06 24.00
N GLU A 134 -7.67 -1.12 24.71
CA GLU A 134 -8.75 -0.29 24.17
C GLU A 134 -8.27 0.56 22.98
N ARG A 135 -7.08 1.18 23.09
CA ARG A 135 -6.49 1.95 21.97
C ARG A 135 -6.26 1.09 20.75
N ILE A 136 -5.71 -0.13 20.92
CA ILE A 136 -5.49 -1.07 19.82
C ILE A 136 -6.81 -1.47 19.16
N GLN A 137 -7.82 -1.84 19.95
CA GLN A 137 -9.15 -2.18 19.44
C GLN A 137 -9.83 -1.01 18.73
N ALA A 138 -9.72 0.20 19.27
CA ALA A 138 -10.30 1.40 18.66
C ALA A 138 -9.66 1.69 17.30
N ARG A 139 -8.33 1.56 17.20
CA ARG A 139 -7.61 1.72 15.93
C ARG A 139 -7.93 0.63 14.92
N HIS A 140 -8.01 -0.62 15.39
CA HIS A 140 -8.41 -1.74 14.53
C HIS A 140 -9.81 -1.52 13.95
N ARG A 141 -10.81 -1.19 14.77
CA ARG A 141 -12.16 -0.83 14.31
C ARG A 141 -12.15 0.34 13.31
N SER A 142 -11.35 1.38 13.59
CA SER A 142 -11.20 2.51 12.67
C SER A 142 -10.59 2.10 11.33
N LEU A 143 -9.61 1.20 11.32
CA LEU A 143 -9.00 0.68 10.10
C LEU A 143 -9.98 -0.17 9.29
N SER A 144 -10.74 -1.04 9.95
CA SER A 144 -11.77 -1.85 9.28
C SER A 144 -12.83 -0.97 8.61
N SER A 145 -13.30 0.09 9.28
CA SER A 145 -14.25 1.05 8.69
C SER A 145 -13.66 1.82 7.50
N LEU A 146 -12.39 2.23 7.58
CA LEU A 146 -11.70 2.89 6.47
C LEU A 146 -11.50 1.94 5.28
N LEU A 147 -11.17 0.67 5.54
CA LEU A 147 -10.99 -0.36 4.53
C LEU A 147 -12.31 -0.66 3.82
N GLU A 148 -13.40 -0.78 4.58
CA GLU A 148 -14.73 -0.92 4.02
C GLU A 148 -15.08 0.26 3.12
N SER A 149 -14.86 1.49 3.59
CA SER A 149 -15.10 2.71 2.80
C SER A 149 -14.26 2.74 1.51
N TYR A 150 -13.01 2.30 1.59
CA TYR A 150 -12.12 2.16 0.43
C TYR A 150 -12.66 1.15 -0.59
N ASN A 151 -13.04 -0.04 -0.12
CA ASN A 151 -13.60 -1.11 -0.95
C ASN A 151 -14.94 -0.69 -1.59
N GLN A 152 -15.81 -0.01 -0.85
CA GLN A 152 -17.05 0.56 -1.38
C GLN A 152 -16.79 1.59 -2.48
N LEU A 153 -15.83 2.51 -2.29
CA LEU A 153 -15.46 3.49 -3.31
C LEU A 153 -14.93 2.81 -4.58
N ILE A 154 -14.12 1.76 -4.44
CA ILE A 154 -13.65 0.96 -5.58
C ILE A 154 -14.84 0.31 -6.30
N ALA A 155 -15.71 -0.38 -5.58
CA ALA A 155 -16.86 -1.08 -6.14
C ALA A 155 -17.80 -0.12 -6.88
N LEU A 156 -18.09 1.04 -6.28
CA LEU A 156 -18.90 2.09 -6.91
C LEU A 156 -18.21 2.68 -8.15
N GLY A 157 -16.89 2.89 -8.09
CA GLY A 157 -16.10 3.37 -9.22
C GLY A 157 -16.10 2.40 -10.41
N LEU A 158 -15.95 1.10 -10.14
CA LEU A 158 -16.04 0.03 -11.15
C LEU A 158 -17.44 -0.03 -11.77
N LYS A 159 -18.48 -0.09 -10.93
CA LYS A 159 -19.88 -0.14 -11.37
C LYS A 159 -20.24 1.08 -12.24
N SER A 160 -19.70 2.24 -11.90
CA SER A 160 -19.95 3.50 -12.62
C SER A 160 -19.00 3.72 -13.81
N LYS A 161 -18.11 2.78 -14.11
CA LYS A 161 -17.08 2.88 -15.16
C LYS A 161 -16.16 4.11 -15.04
N LEU A 162 -15.91 4.57 -13.81
CA LEU A 162 -15.02 5.72 -13.52
C LEU A 162 -13.57 5.32 -13.32
N LEU A 163 -13.32 4.04 -13.01
CA LEU A 163 -11.98 3.50 -12.79
C LEU A 163 -11.85 2.10 -13.36
N LYS A 164 -10.60 1.70 -13.61
CA LYS A 164 -10.20 0.33 -13.84
C LYS A 164 -9.11 -0.04 -12.85
N ILE A 165 -9.05 -1.33 -12.53
CA ILE A 165 -7.96 -1.92 -11.76
C ILE A 165 -7.04 -2.61 -12.75
N SER A 166 -5.75 -2.29 -12.69
CA SER A 166 -4.71 -2.97 -13.43
C SER A 166 -3.78 -3.65 -12.44
N GLU A 167 -3.57 -4.94 -12.62
CA GLU A 167 -2.48 -5.66 -11.96
C GLU A 167 -1.23 -5.42 -12.79
N SER A 168 -0.20 -4.78 -12.22
CA SER A 168 1.04 -4.56 -12.97
C SER A 168 1.85 -5.85 -13.04
N GLY A 169 1.88 -6.49 -14.21
CA GLY A 169 2.79 -7.60 -14.48
C GLY A 169 4.26 -7.15 -14.54
N PHE A 170 5.14 -8.05 -14.10
CA PHE A 170 6.60 -8.10 -14.19
C PHE A 170 7.50 -7.44 -13.11
N PHE A 171 7.16 -6.32 -12.48
CA PHE A 171 8.06 -5.70 -11.47
C PHE A 171 7.40 -5.08 -10.23
N SER A 172 6.06 -5.12 -10.12
CA SER A 172 5.34 -4.50 -9.01
C SER A 172 4.07 -5.31 -8.72
N ASP A 173 4.04 -6.02 -7.59
CA ASP A 173 2.83 -6.72 -7.11
C ASP A 173 1.74 -5.75 -6.60
N ARG A 174 1.88 -4.45 -6.87
CA ARG A 174 0.94 -3.43 -6.40
C ARG A 174 -0.24 -3.31 -7.36
N GLN A 175 -1.43 -3.36 -6.80
CA GLN A 175 -2.66 -3.01 -7.49
C GLN A 175 -2.59 -1.54 -7.96
N MET A 176 -2.86 -1.29 -9.24
CA MET A 176 -2.93 0.06 -9.79
C MET A 176 -4.39 0.43 -10.10
N ILE A 177 -4.85 1.54 -9.51
CA ILE A 177 -6.18 2.08 -9.73
C ILE A 177 -6.04 3.27 -10.68
N ILE A 178 -6.64 3.14 -11.87
CA ILE A 178 -6.46 4.06 -12.98
C ILE A 178 -7.82 4.65 -13.38
N PRO A 179 -7.92 5.97 -13.60
CA PRO A 179 -9.16 6.59 -14.02
C PRO A 179 -9.49 6.16 -15.45
N LEU A 180 -10.75 5.83 -15.68
CA LEU A 180 -11.28 5.65 -17.03
C LEU A 180 -11.80 7.01 -17.48
N LEU A 181 -11.01 7.73 -18.26
CA LEU A 181 -11.40 9.02 -18.84
C LEU A 181 -11.82 8.82 -20.29
N LYS A 182 -12.79 9.62 -20.73
CA LYS A 182 -13.27 9.68 -22.11
C LYS A 182 -12.63 10.86 -22.83
N GLU A 183 -12.64 10.83 -24.17
CA GLU A 183 -12.08 11.91 -25.00
C GLU A 183 -12.72 13.27 -24.70
N ASN A 184 -14.04 13.29 -24.44
CA ASN A 184 -14.79 14.50 -24.13
C ASN A 184 -14.66 14.97 -22.66
N ASP A 185 -13.89 14.28 -21.82
CA ASP A 185 -13.66 14.72 -20.44
C ASP A 185 -12.70 15.92 -20.38
N TYR A 186 -11.83 16.06 -21.37
CA TYR A 186 -10.94 17.19 -21.51
C TYR A 186 -11.39 18.11 -22.64
N THR A 187 -11.30 19.42 -22.39
CA THR A 187 -11.45 20.43 -23.42
C THR A 187 -10.21 21.30 -23.49
N MET A 188 -9.89 21.73 -24.70
CA MET A 188 -8.78 22.64 -24.93
C MET A 188 -9.23 24.06 -24.55
N VAL A 189 -8.51 24.68 -23.63
CA VAL A 189 -8.77 26.04 -23.16
C VAL A 189 -7.49 26.86 -23.24
N TYR A 190 -7.65 28.14 -23.54
CA TYR A 190 -6.56 29.10 -23.52
C TYR A 190 -6.23 29.45 -22.07
N ASP A 191 -4.93 29.50 -21.74
CA ASP A 191 -4.42 29.79 -20.41
C ASP A 191 -3.97 31.25 -20.33
N ASP A 192 -4.94 32.12 -20.07
CA ASP A 192 -4.77 33.57 -19.90
C ASP A 192 -3.98 33.97 -18.63
N GLY A 193 -3.83 33.05 -17.67
CA GLY A 193 -3.08 33.26 -16.44
C GLY A 193 -1.56 33.04 -16.55
N ALA A 194 -1.05 32.53 -17.68
CA ALA A 194 0.39 32.36 -17.86
C ALA A 194 1.06 33.68 -18.30
N PRO A 195 2.29 33.99 -17.82
CA PRO A 195 2.96 35.28 -18.09
C PRO A 195 3.09 35.62 -19.58
N ASP A 196 3.38 34.61 -20.38
CA ASP A 196 3.61 34.73 -21.82
C ASP A 196 2.33 34.59 -22.67
N CYS A 197 1.17 34.52 -22.02
CA CYS A 197 -0.13 34.17 -22.61
C CYS A 197 -1.24 35.16 -22.23
N SER A 198 -0.87 36.35 -21.76
CA SER A 198 -1.83 37.43 -21.58
C SER A 198 -2.32 37.91 -22.95
N ARG A 199 -3.63 38.16 -23.05
CA ARG A 199 -4.26 38.78 -24.23
C ARG A 199 -3.98 40.28 -24.27
#